data_AF-I3SHX0-F1
#
_entry.id   AF-I3SHX0-F1
#
_cell.length_a   1.000
_cell.length_b   1.000
_cell.length_c   1.000
_cell.angle_alpha   90.00
_cell.angle_beta   90.00
_cell.angle_gamma   90.00
#
_symmetry.space_group_name_H-M   'P 1'
#
loop_
_entity.id
_entity.type
_entity.pdbx_description
1 polymer ?
#
loop_
_entity_poly.entity_id
_entity_poly.type
_entity_poly.pdbx_seq_one_letter_code
_entity_poly.pdbx_strand_id
1 'polypeptide(L)'
;MPRMQMNQPLSLSIVLIKLVLAVIFAESSLLKVWIIDQKGLLHDINEILCNLQLTIQRVKVMPTPDGRALDLFFITDEMELFHTKERRDDVCQYLSEALGERCISSELQLAGPEYGHLQGFSSLPPAYSEELFGPELVDKVSLHPLSQDMTTLKTPTVTVDNSLSSVHTLLQIQCVDQKSLCYDLMRISKDSDIKVAYGRFNSSAKGFQNIDLFVQQKEDGQKIIDPERLKTLCTCLKEEMLHPLRVIIVNRGPDIELLVANPVELSGKGRPRVFYDVTLALKALGVFIFSAEVVRHSTQERQWEVYRFLLDESRDFPLNSSKARSQIVDKVRRTLMGW
;
A
#
# COMPACT_ATOMS: atom_id res chain seq x y z
N MET A 1 -23.58 30.50 -45.88
CA MET A 1 -22.29 30.25 -45.19
C MET A 1 -22.45 30.58 -43.71
N PRO A 2 -22.49 29.59 -42.80
CA PRO A 2 -22.33 29.84 -41.37
C PRO A 2 -20.85 29.74 -40.97
N ARG A 3 -20.42 30.67 -40.12
CA ARG A 3 -19.05 30.80 -39.59
C ARG A 3 -18.64 29.56 -38.79
N MET A 4 -17.48 28.98 -39.12
CA MET A 4 -16.75 28.08 -38.22
C MET A 4 -16.37 28.85 -36.95
N GLN A 5 -16.88 28.40 -35.79
CA GLN A 5 -16.31 28.79 -34.50
C GLN A 5 -14.96 28.08 -34.35
N MET A 6 -13.89 28.88 -34.25
CA MET A 6 -12.56 28.42 -33.87
C MET A 6 -12.62 27.86 -32.44
N ASN A 7 -12.29 26.58 -32.29
CA ASN A 7 -11.92 26.00 -30.99
C ASN A 7 -10.66 26.73 -30.49
N GLN A 8 -10.81 27.54 -29.44
CA GLN A 8 -9.67 28.07 -28.70
C GLN A 8 -8.99 26.91 -27.94
N PRO A 9 -7.66 26.80 -27.96
CA PRO A 9 -6.97 25.86 -27.10
C PRO A 9 -7.13 26.31 -25.65
N LEU A 10 -7.68 25.42 -24.80
CA LEU A 10 -7.70 25.62 -23.35
C LEU A 10 -6.25 25.83 -22.89
N SER A 11 -6.01 26.92 -22.15
CA SER A 11 -4.70 27.25 -21.57
C SER A 11 -4.12 26.04 -20.83
N LEU A 12 -2.83 25.74 -21.03
CA LEU A 12 -2.09 24.72 -20.28
C LEU A 12 -2.28 24.88 -18.76
N SER A 13 -2.49 26.10 -18.28
CA SER A 13 -2.79 26.39 -16.87
C SER A 13 -4.13 25.82 -16.42
N ILE A 14 -5.15 25.80 -17.28
CA ILE A 14 -6.48 25.24 -16.98
C ILE A 14 -6.44 23.72 -16.99
N VAL A 15 -5.67 23.12 -17.91
CA VAL A 15 -5.44 21.67 -17.92
C VAL A 15 -4.66 21.24 -16.69
N LEU A 16 -3.60 21.98 -16.31
CA LEU A 16 -2.83 21.72 -15.10
C LEU A 16 -3.67 21.94 -13.84
N ILE A 17 -4.50 22.99 -13.78
CA ILE A 17 -5.43 23.22 -12.67
C ILE A 17 -6.49 22.12 -12.62
N LYS A 18 -7.03 21.64 -13.75
CA LYS A 18 -7.95 20.48 -13.76
C LYS A 18 -7.26 19.18 -13.38
N LEU A 19 -5.99 18.97 -13.74
CA LEU A 19 -5.23 17.79 -13.35
C LEU A 19 -4.88 17.84 -11.86
N VAL A 20 -4.47 19.00 -11.37
CA VAL A 20 -4.18 19.26 -9.95
C VAL A 20 -5.48 19.19 -9.15
N LEU A 21 -6.60 19.70 -9.65
CA LEU A 21 -7.91 19.57 -9.02
C LEU A 21 -8.44 18.13 -9.11
N ALA A 22 -8.23 17.37 -10.18
CA ALA A 22 -8.62 15.95 -10.25
C ALA A 22 -7.76 15.08 -9.32
N VAL A 23 -6.50 15.45 -9.09
CA VAL A 23 -5.61 14.83 -8.09
C VAL A 23 -5.98 15.28 -6.66
N ILE A 24 -6.51 16.50 -6.49
CA ILE A 24 -6.98 17.03 -5.19
C ILE A 24 -8.42 16.57 -4.85
N PHE A 25 -9.26 16.35 -5.87
CA PHE A 25 -10.64 15.87 -5.80
C PHE A 25 -10.73 14.50 -6.47
N ALA A 26 -10.10 13.48 -5.89
CA ALA A 26 -10.61 12.14 -6.11
C ALA A 26 -12.02 12.12 -5.53
N GLU A 27 -13.05 11.92 -6.36
CA GLU A 27 -14.45 11.81 -5.92
C GLU A 27 -14.58 10.56 -5.04
N SER A 28 -14.25 10.70 -3.75
CA SER A 28 -14.46 9.65 -2.77
C SER A 28 -15.95 9.36 -2.71
N SER A 29 -16.33 8.09 -2.77
CA SER A 29 -17.71 7.67 -2.57
C SER A 29 -17.87 7.04 -1.20
N LEU A 30 -19.04 7.21 -0.60
CA LEU A 30 -19.39 6.65 0.69
C LEU A 30 -20.26 5.40 0.47
N LEU A 31 -19.71 4.25 0.83
CA LEU A 31 -20.45 3.00 0.95
C LEU A 31 -20.82 2.79 2.42
N LYS A 32 -22.10 2.65 2.70
CA LYS A 32 -22.64 2.27 4.00
C LYS A 32 -23.04 0.80 3.94
N VAL A 33 -22.60 0.00 4.89
CA VAL A 33 -22.95 -1.43 4.97
C VAL A 33 -23.53 -1.70 6.36
N TRP A 34 -24.80 -2.11 6.40
CA TRP A 34 -25.44 -2.59 7.62
C TRP A 34 -25.33 -4.12 7.66
N ILE A 35 -24.70 -4.64 8.70
CA ILE A 35 -24.24 -6.03 8.75
C ILE A 35 -24.28 -6.60 10.16
N ILE A 36 -24.36 -7.93 10.27
CA ILE A 36 -24.16 -8.66 11.53
C ILE A 36 -22.65 -8.73 11.80
N ASP A 37 -22.20 -8.16 12.92
CA ASP A 37 -20.79 -8.01 13.23
C ASP A 37 -20.13 -9.36 13.59
N GLN A 38 -18.94 -9.60 13.05
CA GLN A 38 -18.15 -10.79 13.33
C GLN A 38 -16.66 -10.57 13.05
N LYS A 39 -15.84 -11.44 13.64
CA LYS A 39 -14.38 -11.43 13.45
C LYS A 39 -14.01 -11.51 11.97
N GLY A 40 -13.20 -10.56 11.53
CA GLY A 40 -12.63 -10.55 10.17
C GLY A 40 -13.55 -10.02 9.08
N LEU A 41 -14.72 -9.49 9.41
CA LEU A 41 -15.68 -9.01 8.42
C LEU A 41 -15.12 -7.89 7.54
N LEU A 42 -14.35 -6.96 8.13
CA LEU A 42 -13.69 -5.90 7.36
C LEU A 42 -12.81 -6.47 6.23
N HIS A 43 -12.14 -7.60 6.48
CA HIS A 43 -11.36 -8.26 5.44
C HIS A 43 -12.24 -8.85 4.33
N ASP A 44 -13.35 -9.52 4.69
CA ASP A 44 -14.28 -10.10 3.71
C ASP A 44 -14.86 -9.01 2.78
N ILE A 45 -15.27 -7.88 3.35
CA ILE A 45 -15.76 -6.74 2.58
C ILE A 45 -14.65 -6.19 1.70
N ASN A 46 -13.44 -5.99 2.25
CA ASN A 46 -12.31 -5.49 1.48
C ASN A 46 -11.91 -6.44 0.34
N GLU A 47 -12.02 -7.76 0.52
CA GLU A 47 -11.81 -8.74 -0.55
C GLU A 47 -12.81 -8.55 -1.70
N ILE A 48 -14.10 -8.39 -1.37
CA ILE A 48 -15.14 -8.12 -2.36
C ILE A 48 -14.86 -6.80 -3.09
N LEU A 49 -14.54 -5.74 -2.36
CA LEU A 49 -14.22 -4.43 -2.94
C LEU A 49 -13.00 -4.51 -3.86
N CYS A 50 -11.94 -5.21 -3.46
CA CYS A 50 -10.77 -5.42 -4.31
C CYS A 50 -11.13 -6.15 -5.63
N ASN A 51 -12.00 -7.17 -5.58
CA ASN A 51 -12.45 -7.89 -6.77
C ASN A 51 -13.27 -7.00 -7.71
N LEU A 52 -13.94 -5.99 -7.16
CA LEU A 52 -14.67 -4.97 -7.91
C LEU A 52 -13.79 -3.80 -8.36
N GLN A 53 -12.47 -3.83 -8.16
CA GLN A 53 -11.53 -2.74 -8.46
C GLN A 53 -11.83 -1.45 -7.66
N LEU A 54 -12.28 -1.62 -6.41
CA LEU A 54 -12.56 -0.55 -5.48
C LEU A 54 -11.49 -0.55 -4.38
N THR A 55 -10.98 0.65 -4.06
CA THR A 55 -9.94 0.83 -3.05
C THR A 55 -10.51 1.59 -1.85
N ILE A 56 -10.27 1.08 -0.64
CA ILE A 56 -10.63 1.74 0.62
C ILE A 56 -9.60 2.82 0.96
N GLN A 57 -10.06 4.05 1.10
CA GLN A 57 -9.26 5.16 1.64
C GLN A 57 -9.44 5.28 3.15
N ARG A 58 -10.66 5.05 3.63
CA ARG A 58 -10.98 5.10 5.06
C ARG A 58 -12.16 4.19 5.36
N VAL A 59 -12.15 3.61 6.54
CA VAL A 59 -13.28 2.86 7.10
C VAL A 59 -13.49 3.24 8.55
N LYS A 60 -14.76 3.32 8.95
CA LYS A 60 -15.18 3.45 10.33
C LYS A 60 -16.20 2.36 10.63
N VAL A 61 -15.86 1.47 11.56
CA VAL A 61 -16.76 0.41 12.05
C VAL A 61 -17.56 0.98 13.20
N MET A 62 -18.88 0.82 13.16
CA MET A 62 -19.78 1.33 14.21
C MET A 62 -20.64 0.18 14.75
N PRO A 63 -20.11 -0.61 15.70
CA PRO A 63 -20.84 -1.72 16.28
C PRO A 63 -22.01 -1.21 17.12
N THR A 64 -23.12 -1.94 17.11
CA THR A 64 -24.32 -1.66 17.89
C THR A 64 -24.52 -2.72 18.97
N PRO A 65 -25.17 -2.38 20.12
CA PRO A 65 -25.30 -3.31 21.26
C PRO A 65 -26.06 -4.61 20.96
N ASP A 66 -26.80 -4.66 19.86
CA ASP A 66 -27.57 -5.81 19.40
C ASP A 66 -26.78 -6.77 18.49
N GLY A 67 -25.47 -6.59 18.37
CA GLY A 67 -24.58 -7.46 17.58
C GLY A 67 -24.57 -7.15 16.08
N ARG A 68 -25.13 -6.00 15.68
CA ARG A 68 -25.02 -5.47 14.31
C ARG A 68 -23.92 -4.41 14.24
N ALA A 69 -23.58 -3.97 13.04
CA ALA A 69 -22.67 -2.86 12.80
C ALA A 69 -23.12 -2.05 11.59
N LEU A 70 -22.88 -0.73 11.66
CA LEU A 70 -22.92 0.17 10.51
C LEU A 70 -21.48 0.51 10.13
N ASP A 71 -21.01 -0.07 9.04
CA ASP A 71 -19.67 0.21 8.55
C ASP A 71 -19.75 1.27 7.46
N LEU A 72 -18.94 2.31 7.64
CA LEU A 72 -18.82 3.43 6.71
C LEU A 72 -17.49 3.32 5.98
N PHE A 73 -17.54 3.09 4.67
CA PHE A 73 -16.38 2.95 3.80
C PHE A 73 -16.29 4.15 2.86
N PHE A 74 -15.17 4.85 2.91
CA PHE A 74 -14.79 5.85 1.93
C PHE A 74 -13.93 5.15 0.89
N ILE A 75 -14.47 4.99 -0.31
CA ILE A 75 -13.89 4.19 -1.38
C ILE A 75 -13.70 5.01 -2.66
N THR A 76 -12.74 4.59 -3.47
CA THR A 76 -12.46 5.12 -4.80
C THR A 76 -12.63 4.01 -5.84
N ASP A 77 -13.29 4.32 -6.95
CA ASP A 77 -13.44 3.40 -8.09
C ASP A 77 -12.29 3.59 -9.06
N GLU A 78 -11.45 2.56 -9.23
CA GLU A 78 -10.32 2.62 -10.15
C GLU A 78 -10.76 2.72 -11.62
N MET A 79 -12.03 2.37 -11.91
CA MET A 79 -12.63 2.51 -13.23
C MET A 79 -13.25 3.90 -13.46
N GLU A 80 -13.34 4.74 -12.43
CA GLU A 80 -13.97 6.07 -12.48
C GLU A 80 -15.46 6.05 -12.93
N LEU A 81 -16.19 4.97 -12.65
CA LEU A 81 -17.57 4.76 -13.13
C LEU A 81 -18.65 5.05 -12.08
N PHE A 82 -18.28 5.47 -10.86
CA PHE A 82 -19.22 5.80 -9.78
C PHE A 82 -20.16 6.96 -10.07
N HIS A 83 -19.96 7.74 -11.13
CA HIS A 83 -20.93 8.72 -11.60
C HIS A 83 -22.23 8.06 -12.09
N THR A 84 -22.16 6.82 -12.60
CA THR A 84 -23.32 6.06 -13.08
C THR A 84 -24.08 5.38 -11.94
N LYS A 85 -25.41 5.31 -12.05
CA LYS A 85 -26.23 4.59 -11.07
C LYS A 85 -26.05 3.07 -11.18
N GLU A 86 -25.94 2.55 -12.39
CA GLU A 86 -25.72 1.13 -12.69
C GLU A 86 -24.49 0.58 -11.94
N ARG A 87 -23.32 1.22 -12.07
CA ARG A 87 -22.11 0.81 -11.34
C ARG A 87 -22.33 0.77 -9.81
N ARG A 88 -23.09 1.72 -9.26
CA ARG A 88 -23.34 1.78 -7.82
C ARG A 88 -24.31 0.68 -7.36
N ASP A 89 -25.36 0.45 -8.13
CA ASP A 89 -26.36 -0.59 -7.88
C ASP A 89 -25.71 -1.99 -8.00
N ASP A 90 -24.87 -2.22 -9.02
CA ASP A 90 -24.12 -3.47 -9.24
C ASP A 90 -23.19 -3.80 -8.07
N VAL A 91 -22.46 -2.80 -7.55
CA VAL A 91 -21.56 -2.97 -6.39
C VAL A 91 -22.36 -3.38 -5.16
N CYS A 92 -23.51 -2.73 -4.91
CA CYS A 92 -24.37 -3.06 -3.78
C CYS A 92 -24.98 -4.48 -3.93
N GLN A 93 -25.43 -4.82 -5.14
CA GLN A 93 -25.96 -6.14 -5.43
C GLN A 93 -24.90 -7.22 -5.18
N TYR A 94 -23.69 -7.05 -5.73
CA TYR A 94 -22.60 -8.01 -5.56
C TYR A 94 -22.19 -8.16 -4.09
N LEU A 95 -22.14 -7.06 -3.33
CA LEU A 95 -21.90 -7.10 -1.87
C LEU A 95 -22.98 -7.91 -1.15
N SER A 96 -24.26 -7.70 -1.49
CA SER A 96 -25.36 -8.43 -0.87
C SER A 96 -25.32 -9.92 -1.19
N GLU A 97 -25.01 -10.30 -2.43
CA GLU A 97 -24.90 -11.68 -2.87
C GLU A 97 -23.70 -12.40 -2.22
N ALA A 98 -22.54 -11.74 -2.15
CA ALA A 98 -21.33 -12.31 -1.58
C ALA A 98 -21.38 -12.43 -0.04
N LEU A 99 -22.04 -11.49 0.65
CA LEU A 99 -22.16 -11.51 2.10
C LEU A 99 -23.35 -12.36 2.58
N GLY A 100 -24.35 -12.59 1.72
CA GLY A 100 -25.54 -13.38 2.02
C GLY A 100 -26.38 -12.76 3.14
N GLU A 101 -26.97 -13.61 3.99
CA GLU A 101 -27.83 -13.22 5.12
C GLU A 101 -27.14 -12.32 6.16
N ARG A 102 -25.80 -12.21 6.10
CA ARG A 102 -25.03 -11.32 6.97
C ARG A 102 -25.29 -9.85 6.63
N CYS A 103 -25.39 -9.54 5.34
CA CYS A 103 -25.63 -8.18 4.86
C CYS A 103 -27.13 -7.89 4.92
N ILE A 104 -27.49 -6.88 5.72
CA ILE A 104 -28.88 -6.46 5.90
C ILE A 104 -29.23 -5.40 4.85
N SER A 105 -28.32 -4.45 4.62
CA SER A 105 -28.44 -3.48 3.53
C SER A 105 -27.08 -2.86 3.20
N SER A 106 -26.93 -2.40 1.96
CA SER A 106 -25.79 -1.61 1.52
C SER A 106 -26.26 -0.44 0.68
N GLU A 107 -25.65 0.73 0.87
CA GLU A 107 -25.97 1.94 0.14
C GLU A 107 -24.68 2.64 -0.31
N LEU A 108 -24.55 2.91 -1.61
CA LEU A 108 -23.41 3.62 -2.18
C LEU A 108 -23.84 4.99 -2.72
N GLN A 109 -23.24 6.04 -2.18
CA GLN A 109 -23.49 7.43 -2.55
C GLN A 109 -22.18 8.14 -2.92
N LEU A 110 -22.25 9.12 -3.82
CA LEU A 110 -21.13 10.05 -4.01
C LEU A 110 -20.93 10.84 -2.71
N ALA A 111 -19.70 10.93 -2.19
CA ALA A 111 -19.48 11.69 -0.98
C ALA A 111 -19.63 13.19 -1.29
N GLY A 112 -20.41 13.90 -0.46
CA GLY A 112 -20.55 15.34 -0.56
C GLY A 112 -19.24 16.10 -0.32
N PRO A 113 -19.17 17.39 -0.68
CA PRO A 113 -17.98 18.23 -0.51
C PRO A 113 -17.50 18.35 0.94
N GLU A 114 -18.39 18.12 1.92
CA GLU A 114 -18.06 18.03 3.35
C GLU A 114 -17.06 16.90 3.68
N TYR A 115 -16.96 15.89 2.81
CA TYR A 115 -16.00 14.79 2.94
C TYR A 115 -14.71 15.02 2.14
N GLY A 116 -14.69 16.00 1.22
CA GLY A 116 -13.49 16.36 0.43
C GLY A 116 -12.34 16.90 1.29
N HIS A 117 -12.66 17.44 2.48
CA HIS A 117 -11.67 17.87 3.48
C HIS A 117 -11.18 16.75 4.42
N LEU A 118 -11.67 15.51 4.27
CA LEU A 118 -11.19 14.36 5.05
C LEU A 118 -9.91 13.73 4.47
N GLN A 119 -9.24 14.39 3.53
CA GLN A 119 -7.85 14.08 3.18
C GLN A 119 -7.06 14.11 4.49
N GLY A 120 -6.71 12.93 5.00
CA GLY A 120 -6.25 12.72 6.38
C GLY A 120 -4.96 13.45 6.68
N PHE A 121 -5.05 14.71 7.06
CA PHE A 121 -3.95 15.52 7.60
C PHE A 121 -3.75 15.29 9.10
N SER A 122 -4.14 14.13 9.62
CA SER A 122 -3.70 13.74 10.96
C SER A 122 -2.19 13.53 10.88
N SER A 123 -1.43 14.54 11.28
CA SER A 123 0.01 14.44 11.37
C SER A 123 0.37 13.28 12.28
N LEU A 124 1.27 12.42 11.81
CA LEU A 124 1.89 11.42 12.66
C LEU A 124 2.64 12.17 13.77
N PRO A 125 2.45 11.80 15.05
CA PRO A 125 3.28 12.33 16.13
C PRO A 125 4.78 12.23 15.78
N PRO A 126 5.61 13.22 16.15
CA PRO A 126 7.02 13.23 15.77
C PRO A 126 7.77 11.94 16.14
N ALA A 127 7.53 11.41 17.34
CA ALA A 127 8.15 10.16 17.80
C ALA A 127 7.88 8.97 16.86
N TYR A 128 6.66 8.84 16.33
CA TYR A 128 6.30 7.74 15.42
C TYR A 128 6.84 7.98 14.01
N SER A 129 6.99 9.25 13.62
CA SER A 129 7.61 9.62 12.36
C SER A 129 9.11 9.29 12.36
N GLU A 130 9.81 9.57 13.46
CA GLU A 130 11.22 9.16 13.63
C GLU A 130 11.38 7.64 13.61
N GLU A 131 10.47 6.89 14.23
CA GLU A 131 10.51 5.42 14.22
C GLU A 131 10.18 4.82 12.84
N LEU A 132 9.29 5.43 12.06
CA LEU A 132 8.93 4.94 10.72
C LEU A 132 9.92 5.34 9.63
N PHE A 133 10.50 6.55 9.73
CA PHE A 133 11.23 7.20 8.65
C PHE A 133 12.67 7.59 9.01
N GLY A 134 13.11 7.31 10.23
CA GLY A 134 14.46 7.64 10.68
C GLY A 134 15.56 6.84 9.96
N PRO A 135 16.74 7.43 9.74
CA PRO A 135 17.86 6.79 9.03
C PRO A 135 18.46 5.59 9.78
N GLU A 136 18.23 5.47 11.09
CA GLU A 136 18.80 4.41 11.96
C GLU A 136 18.13 3.04 11.82
N LEU A 137 17.15 2.89 10.91
CA LEU A 137 16.30 1.71 10.80
C LEU A 137 16.99 0.50 10.15
N VAL A 138 18.09 0.68 9.41
CA VAL A 138 18.80 -0.46 8.80
C VAL A 138 19.40 -1.38 9.89
N ASP A 139 19.80 -0.83 11.04
CA ASP A 139 20.30 -1.61 12.17
C ASP A 139 19.26 -1.84 13.29
N LYS A 140 18.27 -0.95 13.47
CA LYS A 140 17.28 -1.04 14.58
C LYS A 140 15.99 -1.79 14.25
N VAL A 141 15.59 -1.96 12.98
CA VAL A 141 14.47 -2.86 12.62
C VAL A 141 14.79 -4.32 12.97
N SER A 142 16.07 -4.62 13.19
CA SER A 142 16.64 -5.83 13.78
C SER A 142 16.25 -6.07 15.25
N LEU A 143 15.68 -5.09 15.98
CA LEU A 143 15.44 -5.19 17.43
C LEU A 143 14.09 -5.79 17.83
N HIS A 144 13.18 -6.02 16.88
CA HIS A 144 12.15 -7.03 17.06
C HIS A 144 12.54 -8.22 16.18
N PRO A 145 13.14 -9.28 16.75
CA PRO A 145 13.41 -10.47 16.00
C PRO A 145 12.06 -10.98 15.50
N LEU A 146 11.87 -10.93 14.18
CA LEU A 146 11.06 -11.94 13.52
C LEU A 146 11.56 -13.30 14.03
N SER A 147 10.66 -14.28 14.23
CA SER A 147 10.99 -15.63 14.72
C SER A 147 12.35 -16.11 14.20
N GLN A 148 13.07 -16.87 15.05
CA GLN A 148 14.42 -17.41 14.85
C GLN A 148 14.70 -17.96 13.43
N ASP A 149 13.67 -18.39 12.69
CA ASP A 149 13.71 -18.83 11.29
C ASP A 149 14.23 -17.78 10.28
N MET A 150 14.17 -16.48 10.58
CA MET A 150 14.62 -15.42 9.64
C MET A 150 16.07 -14.97 9.85
N THR A 151 16.76 -15.47 10.90
CA THR A 151 18.21 -15.25 11.07
C THR A 151 19.05 -15.94 9.98
N THR A 152 18.42 -16.79 9.16
CA THR A 152 19.02 -17.47 8.00
C THR A 152 18.70 -16.82 6.65
N LEU A 153 18.01 -15.67 6.61
CA LEU A 153 17.81 -14.93 5.35
C LEU A 153 19.17 -14.43 4.84
N LYS A 154 19.62 -14.96 3.71
CA LYS A 154 20.80 -14.42 3.02
C LYS A 154 20.54 -12.95 2.69
N THR A 155 21.46 -12.07 3.11
CA THR A 155 21.48 -10.67 2.67
C THR A 155 21.35 -10.62 1.15
N PRO A 156 20.48 -9.78 0.59
CA PRO A 156 20.35 -9.69 -0.86
C PRO A 156 21.66 -9.25 -1.48
N THR A 157 22.01 -9.91 -2.58
CA THR A 157 23.22 -9.57 -3.35
C THR A 157 22.81 -8.96 -4.67
N VAL A 158 23.59 -7.99 -5.12
CA VAL A 158 23.44 -7.34 -6.42
C VAL A 158 24.84 -7.28 -7.01
N THR A 159 25.06 -8.00 -8.10
CA THR A 159 26.30 -7.96 -8.89
C THR A 159 26.05 -7.23 -10.19
N VAL A 160 27.03 -6.43 -10.61
CA VAL A 160 26.94 -5.59 -11.80
C VAL A 160 27.88 -6.14 -12.86
N ASP A 161 27.37 -6.33 -14.07
CA ASP A 161 28.16 -6.75 -15.23
C ASP A 161 27.91 -5.82 -16.42
N ASN A 162 28.95 -5.08 -16.82
CA ASN A 162 28.94 -4.19 -17.96
C ASN A 162 29.63 -4.80 -19.21
N SER A 163 29.98 -6.09 -19.20
CA SER A 163 30.70 -6.78 -20.27
C SER A 163 29.80 -7.51 -21.26
N LEU A 164 28.64 -8.02 -20.82
CA LEU A 164 27.78 -8.91 -21.60
C LEU A 164 26.93 -8.24 -22.70
N SER A 165 26.84 -6.91 -22.68
CA SER A 165 26.08 -6.12 -23.65
C SER A 165 26.90 -4.90 -23.99
N SER A 166 26.80 -4.34 -25.20
CA SER A 166 27.45 -3.06 -25.54
C SER A 166 26.67 -1.85 -25.05
N VAL A 167 25.37 -2.00 -24.77
CA VAL A 167 24.43 -0.90 -24.51
C VAL A 167 23.65 -1.01 -23.19
N HIS A 168 23.73 -2.14 -22.48
CA HIS A 168 23.01 -2.38 -21.22
C HIS A 168 23.98 -2.69 -20.09
N THR A 169 23.63 -2.26 -18.88
CA THR A 169 24.22 -2.76 -17.64
C THR A 169 23.39 -3.94 -17.17
N LEU A 170 24.03 -5.08 -16.88
CA LEU A 170 23.36 -6.22 -16.25
C LEU A 170 23.46 -6.10 -14.73
N LEU A 171 22.31 -6.17 -14.06
CA LEU A 171 22.22 -6.37 -12.61
C LEU A 171 21.77 -7.81 -12.37
N GLN A 172 22.59 -8.58 -11.67
CA GLN A 172 22.21 -9.93 -11.22
C GLN A 172 21.94 -9.88 -9.74
N ILE A 173 20.70 -10.18 -9.38
CA ILE A 173 20.17 -10.01 -8.05
C ILE A 173 19.84 -11.40 -7.50
N GLN A 174 20.26 -11.65 -6.27
CA GLN A 174 19.83 -12.83 -5.52
C GLN A 174 19.26 -12.39 -4.18
N CYS A 175 18.02 -12.78 -3.93
CA CYS A 175 17.29 -12.43 -2.72
C CYS A 175 16.30 -13.54 -2.35
N VAL A 176 15.56 -13.32 -1.27
CA VAL A 176 14.49 -14.22 -0.82
C VAL A 176 13.25 -13.95 -1.66
N ASP A 177 12.56 -15.02 -2.03
CA ASP A 177 11.31 -14.91 -2.77
C ASP A 177 10.27 -14.26 -1.86
N GLN A 178 9.65 -13.19 -2.35
CA GLN A 178 8.69 -12.40 -1.59
C GLN A 178 7.64 -11.79 -2.51
N LYS A 179 6.45 -11.63 -1.96
CA LYS A 179 5.33 -11.00 -2.63
C LYS A 179 5.71 -9.60 -3.13
N SER A 180 5.25 -9.27 -4.33
CA SER A 180 5.46 -7.97 -4.98
C SER A 180 6.91 -7.58 -5.24
N LEU A 181 7.88 -8.50 -5.16
CA LEU A 181 9.29 -8.19 -5.42
C LEU A 181 9.53 -7.52 -6.78
N CYS A 182 8.90 -8.02 -7.84
CA CYS A 182 9.02 -7.42 -9.17
C CYS A 182 8.56 -5.95 -9.15
N TYR A 183 7.44 -5.65 -8.48
CA TYR A 183 6.97 -4.28 -8.31
C TYR A 183 8.00 -3.42 -7.58
N ASP A 184 8.53 -3.89 -6.45
CA ASP A 184 9.50 -3.14 -5.64
C ASP A 184 10.77 -2.80 -6.44
N LEU A 185 11.31 -3.75 -7.21
CA LEU A 185 12.49 -3.57 -8.06
C LEU A 185 12.24 -2.60 -9.22
N MET A 186 11.08 -2.70 -9.88
CA MET A 186 10.71 -1.83 -10.99
C MET A 186 10.46 -0.39 -10.50
N ARG A 187 9.86 -0.23 -9.30
CA ARG A 187 9.71 1.08 -8.66
C ARG A 187 11.07 1.73 -8.43
N ILE A 188 12.02 1.05 -7.79
CA ILE A 188 13.35 1.61 -7.54
C ILE A 188 14.07 1.98 -8.84
N SER A 189 13.95 1.13 -9.86
CA SER A 189 14.52 1.44 -11.17
C SER A 189 13.92 2.74 -11.73
N LYS A 190 12.59 2.87 -11.67
CA LYS A 190 11.88 4.07 -12.13
C LYS A 190 12.24 5.33 -11.33
N ASP A 191 12.28 5.22 -10.00
CA ASP A 191 12.59 6.34 -9.09
C ASP A 191 14.06 6.78 -9.21
N SER A 192 14.94 5.90 -9.71
CA SER A 192 16.35 6.19 -10.01
C SER A 192 16.60 6.64 -11.46
N ASP A 193 15.56 6.94 -12.23
CA ASP A 193 15.62 7.25 -13.67
C ASP A 193 16.37 6.19 -14.50
N ILE A 194 16.13 4.93 -14.15
CA ILE A 194 16.68 3.76 -14.84
C ILE A 194 15.58 3.06 -15.62
N LYS A 195 15.85 2.83 -16.91
CA LYS A 195 15.00 2.05 -17.79
C LYS A 195 15.41 0.59 -17.73
N VAL A 196 14.47 -0.28 -17.34
CA VAL A 196 14.63 -1.73 -17.47
C VAL A 196 14.24 -2.14 -18.89
N ALA A 197 15.20 -2.64 -19.66
CA ALA A 197 14.99 -3.10 -21.04
C ALA A 197 14.55 -4.56 -21.10
N TYR A 198 15.08 -5.39 -20.21
CA TYR A 198 14.73 -6.81 -20.09
C TYR A 198 14.91 -7.26 -18.64
N GLY A 199 14.01 -8.12 -18.17
CA GLY A 199 14.08 -8.71 -16.84
C GLY A 199 13.75 -10.19 -16.89
N ARG A 200 14.55 -11.00 -16.21
CA ARG A 200 14.31 -12.44 -16.05
C ARG A 200 14.24 -12.78 -14.57
N PHE A 201 13.15 -13.41 -14.15
CA PHE A 201 12.92 -13.84 -12.78
C PHE A 201 12.90 -15.35 -12.73
N ASN A 202 13.85 -15.95 -12.01
CA ASN A 202 13.94 -17.39 -11.83
C ASN A 202 13.75 -17.72 -10.34
N SER A 203 12.65 -18.37 -9.99
CA SER A 203 12.47 -18.89 -8.64
C SER A 203 13.24 -20.20 -8.49
N SER A 204 13.98 -20.33 -7.39
CA SER A 204 14.68 -21.56 -7.03
C SER A 204 13.87 -22.33 -6.00
N ALA A 205 13.97 -23.67 -5.99
CA ALA A 205 13.22 -24.55 -5.09
C ALA A 205 13.45 -24.32 -3.58
N LYS A 206 14.36 -23.42 -3.18
CA LYS A 206 14.74 -23.14 -1.79
C LYS A 206 14.21 -21.80 -1.25
N GLY A 207 13.19 -21.21 -1.87
CA GLY A 207 12.62 -19.91 -1.44
C GLY A 207 13.51 -18.71 -1.73
N PHE A 208 14.48 -18.86 -2.64
CA PHE A 208 15.30 -17.76 -3.16
C PHE A 208 14.94 -17.47 -4.61
N GLN A 209 15.09 -16.21 -5.00
CA GLN A 209 14.88 -15.75 -6.36
C GLN A 209 16.19 -15.21 -6.93
N ASN A 210 16.50 -15.65 -8.15
CA ASN A 210 17.60 -15.10 -8.95
C ASN A 210 16.99 -14.26 -10.07
N ILE A 211 17.46 -13.03 -10.22
CA ILE A 211 16.87 -12.05 -11.12
C ILE A 211 17.97 -11.40 -11.94
N ASP A 212 17.82 -11.40 -13.25
CA ASP A 212 18.71 -10.70 -14.18
C ASP A 212 17.96 -9.51 -14.76
N LEU A 213 18.44 -8.29 -14.53
CA LEU A 213 17.87 -7.05 -15.09
C LEU A 213 18.88 -6.38 -16.01
N PHE A 214 18.52 -6.22 -17.28
CA PHE A 214 19.26 -5.41 -18.23
C PHE A 214 18.71 -3.99 -18.19
N VAL A 215 19.54 -3.05 -17.75
CA VAL A 215 19.14 -1.68 -17.45
C VAL A 215 19.96 -0.65 -18.22
N GLN A 216 19.36 0.52 -18.41
CA GLN A 216 19.95 1.68 -19.07
C GLN A 216 19.60 2.95 -18.29
N GLN A 217 20.45 3.96 -18.42
CA GLN A 217 20.08 5.32 -18.02
C GLN A 217 18.94 5.80 -18.92
N LYS A 218 17.92 6.41 -18.33
CA LYS A 218 16.75 6.90 -19.07
C LYS A 218 17.08 8.12 -19.95
N GLU A 219 18.04 8.93 -19.53
CA GLU A 219 18.42 10.21 -20.16
C GLU A 219 19.05 10.01 -21.55
N ASP A 220 20.00 9.08 -21.66
CA ASP A 220 20.80 8.86 -22.88
C ASP A 220 20.66 7.45 -23.47
N GLY A 221 19.96 6.53 -22.79
CA GLY A 221 19.83 5.14 -23.19
C GLY A 221 21.11 4.32 -23.07
N GLN A 222 22.13 4.84 -22.40
CA GLN A 222 23.44 4.19 -22.25
C GLN A 222 23.52 3.33 -20.99
N LYS A 223 24.62 2.59 -20.87
CA LYS A 223 24.98 1.89 -19.65
C LYS A 223 25.18 2.85 -18.49
N ILE A 224 25.04 2.33 -17.28
CA ILE A 224 25.46 3.02 -16.07
C ILE A 224 26.96 2.75 -15.89
N ILE A 225 27.78 3.73 -16.25
CA ILE A 225 29.25 3.64 -16.17
C ILE A 225 29.75 4.23 -14.84
N ASP A 226 29.07 5.27 -14.35
CA ASP A 226 29.44 5.95 -13.10
C ASP A 226 29.35 4.99 -11.89
N PRO A 227 30.47 4.73 -11.20
CA PRO A 227 30.51 3.85 -10.04
C PRO A 227 29.64 4.32 -8.87
N GLU A 228 29.50 5.64 -8.65
CA GLU A 228 28.69 6.17 -7.53
C GLU A 228 27.19 5.99 -7.80
N ARG A 229 26.74 6.23 -9.03
CA ARG A 229 25.37 5.89 -9.47
C ARG A 229 25.07 4.40 -9.32
N LEU A 230 25.99 3.51 -9.75
CA LEU A 230 25.83 2.07 -9.59
C LEU A 230 25.76 1.65 -8.11
N LYS A 231 26.64 2.19 -7.28
CA LYS A 231 26.67 1.92 -5.85
C LYS A 231 25.37 2.35 -5.18
N THR A 232 24.89 3.56 -5.49
CA THR A 232 23.63 4.10 -4.97
C THR A 232 22.45 3.20 -5.35
N LEU A 233 22.33 2.85 -6.63
CA LEU A 233 21.30 1.92 -7.11
C LEU A 233 21.34 0.58 -6.38
N CYS A 234 22.53 -0.02 -6.26
CA CYS A 234 22.69 -1.31 -5.59
C CYS A 234 22.30 -1.24 -4.12
N THR A 235 22.63 -0.16 -3.42
CA THR A 235 22.21 0.07 -2.03
C THR A 235 20.69 0.18 -1.93
N CYS A 236 20.06 1.03 -2.75
CA CYS A 236 18.60 1.19 -2.75
C CYS A 236 17.87 -0.13 -3.03
N LEU A 237 18.34 -0.90 -4.01
CA LEU A 237 17.75 -2.23 -4.31
C LEU A 237 17.87 -3.19 -3.12
N LYS A 238 19.02 -3.22 -2.44
CA LYS A 238 19.23 -4.07 -1.26
C LYS A 238 18.34 -3.69 -0.10
N GLU A 239 18.23 -2.39 0.19
CA GLU A 239 17.39 -1.87 1.27
C GLU A 239 15.90 -2.18 1.02
N GLU A 240 15.42 -2.00 -0.21
CA GLU A 240 14.03 -2.34 -0.55
C GLU A 240 13.75 -3.83 -0.52
N MET A 241 14.71 -4.67 -0.92
CA MET A 241 14.53 -6.12 -0.79
C MET A 241 14.46 -6.58 0.66
N LEU A 242 15.24 -5.96 1.56
CA LEU A 242 15.22 -6.30 2.99
C LEU A 242 13.97 -5.78 3.68
N HIS A 243 13.59 -4.54 3.39
CA HIS A 243 12.52 -3.84 4.08
C HIS A 243 11.71 -2.98 3.10
N PRO A 244 10.82 -3.58 2.28
CA PRO A 244 10.02 -2.81 1.33
C PRO A 244 8.89 -1.99 2.01
N LEU A 245 8.55 -2.37 3.24
CA LEU A 245 7.50 -1.78 4.07
C LEU A 245 8.03 -1.59 5.49
N ARG A 246 7.50 -0.60 6.21
CA ARG A 246 7.76 -0.39 7.65
C ARG A 246 6.48 -0.71 8.43
N VAL A 247 6.58 -1.49 9.49
CA VAL A 247 5.43 -1.92 10.30
C VAL A 247 5.76 -1.71 11.77
N ILE A 248 4.98 -0.88 12.44
CA ILE A 248 5.10 -0.61 13.88
C ILE A 248 3.71 -0.61 14.54
N ILE A 249 3.68 -0.80 15.85
CA ILE A 249 2.46 -0.74 16.65
C ILE A 249 2.68 0.22 17.81
N VAL A 250 1.79 1.20 17.94
CA VAL A 250 1.95 2.34 18.83
C VAL A 250 0.71 2.54 19.71
N ASN A 251 0.88 3.28 20.80
CA ASN A 251 -0.25 3.71 21.62
C ASN A 251 -0.82 5.02 21.04
N ARG A 252 -2.14 5.13 20.99
CA ARG A 252 -2.87 6.35 20.62
C ARG A 252 -3.80 6.71 21.77
N GLY A 253 -3.25 7.34 22.80
CA GLY A 253 -3.97 7.53 24.06
C GLY A 253 -4.26 6.18 24.72
N PRO A 254 -5.53 5.85 25.03
CA PRO A 254 -5.90 4.53 25.55
C PRO A 254 -5.93 3.44 24.47
N ASP A 255 -6.01 3.83 23.20
CA ASP A 255 -6.18 2.90 22.09
C ASP A 255 -4.83 2.45 21.51
N ILE A 256 -4.87 1.41 20.67
CA ILE A 256 -3.68 0.85 20.02
C ILE A 256 -3.82 0.99 18.52
N GLU A 257 -2.77 1.48 17.88
CA GLU A 257 -2.75 1.76 16.45
C GLU A 257 -1.62 0.98 15.78
N LEU A 258 -1.96 0.20 14.75
CA LEU A 258 -0.99 -0.41 13.84
C LEU A 258 -0.72 0.54 12.69
N LEU A 259 0.56 0.81 12.43
CA LEU A 259 1.02 1.66 11.35
C LEU A 259 1.82 0.83 10.34
N VAL A 260 1.43 0.89 9.08
CA VAL A 260 2.18 0.31 7.97
C VAL A 260 2.54 1.43 7.00
N ALA A 261 3.83 1.75 6.88
CA ALA A 261 4.31 2.73 5.92
C ALA A 261 4.85 2.05 4.66
N ASN A 262 4.35 2.53 3.53
CA ASN A 262 4.61 2.04 2.19
C ASN A 262 5.19 3.16 1.33
N PRO A 263 6.39 3.00 0.74
CA PRO A 263 6.93 4.04 -0.11
C PRO A 263 6.10 4.17 -1.39
N VAL A 264 5.82 5.42 -1.76
CA VAL A 264 4.99 5.76 -2.92
C VAL A 264 5.89 6.03 -4.12
N GLU A 265 5.52 5.51 -5.28
CA GLU A 265 6.22 5.84 -6.53
C GLU A 265 6.05 7.32 -6.88
N LEU A 266 6.92 7.84 -7.76
CA LEU A 266 6.72 9.16 -8.38
C LEU A 266 5.36 9.32 -9.10
N SER A 267 4.70 8.23 -9.49
CA SER A 267 3.34 8.25 -10.08
C SER A 267 2.23 8.53 -9.07
N GLY A 268 2.58 8.59 -7.78
CA GLY A 268 1.63 8.78 -6.71
C GLY A 268 0.86 7.52 -6.34
N LYS A 269 1.25 6.32 -6.78
CA LYS A 269 0.67 5.03 -6.32
C LYS A 269 1.64 4.33 -5.37
N GLY A 270 1.14 3.69 -4.31
CA GLY A 270 1.94 2.79 -3.49
C GLY A 270 1.85 1.33 -3.95
N ARG A 271 2.59 0.47 -3.23
CA ARG A 271 2.50 -0.99 -3.34
C ARG A 271 1.06 -1.50 -3.30
N PRO A 272 0.66 -2.36 -4.25
CA PRO A 272 -0.71 -2.88 -4.32
C PRO A 272 -1.03 -3.81 -3.15
N ARG A 273 -2.32 -3.91 -2.80
CA ARG A 273 -2.91 -4.85 -1.84
C ARG A 273 -2.41 -4.75 -0.38
N VAL A 274 -1.71 -3.67 0.01
CA VAL A 274 -1.26 -3.49 1.40
C VAL A 274 -2.42 -3.53 2.39
N PHE A 275 -3.52 -2.79 2.14
CA PHE A 275 -4.72 -2.80 2.99
C PHE A 275 -5.33 -4.22 3.10
N TYR A 276 -5.38 -4.96 1.99
CA TYR A 276 -5.86 -6.34 1.96
C TYR A 276 -5.01 -7.27 2.81
N ASP A 277 -3.69 -7.21 2.66
CA ASP A 277 -2.78 -8.11 3.37
C ASP A 277 -2.76 -7.83 4.88
N VAL A 278 -2.88 -6.56 5.28
CA VAL A 278 -3.00 -6.18 6.69
C VAL A 278 -4.31 -6.69 7.29
N THR A 279 -5.45 -6.45 6.62
CA THR A 279 -6.76 -6.94 7.11
C THR A 279 -6.82 -8.47 7.16
N LEU A 280 -6.18 -9.16 6.20
CA LEU A 280 -6.06 -10.62 6.21
C LEU A 280 -5.27 -11.12 7.42
N ALA A 281 -4.11 -10.48 7.70
CA ALA A 281 -3.26 -10.82 8.83
C ALA A 281 -3.99 -10.64 10.16
N LEU A 282 -4.70 -9.51 10.32
CA LEU A 282 -5.46 -9.20 11.53
C LEU A 282 -6.66 -10.13 11.71
N LYS A 283 -7.37 -10.46 10.63
CA LYS A 283 -8.40 -11.51 10.63
C LYS A 283 -7.85 -12.85 11.11
N ALA A 284 -6.70 -13.27 10.61
CA ALA A 284 -6.08 -14.54 10.99
C ALA A 284 -5.66 -14.59 12.48
N LEU A 285 -5.37 -13.43 13.08
CA LEU A 285 -5.10 -13.31 14.52
C LEU A 285 -6.39 -13.13 15.36
N GLY A 286 -7.54 -12.94 14.72
CA GLY A 286 -8.79 -12.61 15.40
C GLY A 286 -8.80 -11.20 16.03
N VAL A 287 -7.96 -10.29 15.53
CA VAL A 287 -7.88 -8.90 16.00
C VAL A 287 -8.90 -8.05 15.24
N PHE A 288 -9.72 -7.32 15.99
CA PHE A 288 -10.72 -6.42 15.43
C PHE A 288 -10.11 -5.06 15.07
N ILE A 289 -10.67 -4.45 14.02
CA ILE A 289 -10.27 -3.14 13.53
C ILE A 289 -11.47 -2.21 13.72
N PHE A 290 -11.31 -1.20 14.57
CA PHE A 290 -12.36 -0.21 14.83
C PHE A 290 -12.45 0.83 13.71
N SER A 291 -11.30 1.21 13.16
CA SER A 291 -11.24 2.12 12.01
C SER A 291 -9.91 1.94 11.30
N ALA A 292 -9.87 2.28 10.03
CA ALA A 292 -8.63 2.38 9.30
C ALA A 292 -8.65 3.54 8.32
N GLU A 293 -7.48 4.11 8.04
CA GLU A 293 -7.31 5.19 7.07
C GLU A 293 -5.95 5.09 6.37
N VAL A 294 -5.91 5.55 5.12
CA VAL A 294 -4.69 5.69 4.34
C VAL A 294 -4.36 7.17 4.24
N VAL A 295 -3.19 7.55 4.75
CA VAL A 295 -2.74 8.94 4.75
C VAL A 295 -1.44 9.10 3.97
N ARG A 296 -1.23 10.28 3.38
CA ARG A 296 0.03 10.62 2.71
C ARG A 296 0.97 11.31 3.68
N HIS A 297 2.21 10.85 3.72
CA HIS A 297 3.27 11.45 4.52
C HIS A 297 4.47 11.76 3.64
N SER A 298 4.99 12.98 3.72
CA SER A 298 6.14 13.43 2.92
C SER A 298 7.35 13.56 3.81
N THR A 299 8.44 12.90 3.43
CA THR A 299 9.78 13.09 4.01
C THR A 299 10.63 13.91 3.05
N GLN A 300 11.85 14.28 3.45
CA GLN A 300 12.79 14.95 2.53
C GLN A 300 13.17 14.09 1.33
N GLU A 301 13.22 12.77 1.52
CA GLU A 301 13.67 11.81 0.51
C GLU A 301 12.55 11.32 -0.40
N ARG A 302 11.37 11.00 0.18
CA ARG A 302 10.24 10.42 -0.57
C ARG A 302 8.87 10.60 0.08
N GLN A 303 7.83 10.31 -0.71
CA GLN A 303 6.44 10.22 -0.29
C GLN A 303 6.11 8.82 0.23
N TRP A 304 5.19 8.73 1.18
CA TRP A 304 4.74 7.51 1.82
C TRP A 304 3.22 7.46 1.91
N GLU A 305 2.66 6.27 1.72
CA GLU A 305 1.32 5.89 2.11
C GLU A 305 1.41 5.22 3.47
N VAL A 306 0.77 5.81 4.48
CA VAL A 306 0.73 5.25 5.81
C VAL A 306 -0.67 4.74 6.07
N TYR A 307 -0.77 3.42 6.19
CA TYR A 307 -2.00 2.74 6.55
C TYR A 307 -2.07 2.68 8.07
N ARG A 308 -3.12 3.26 8.63
CA ARG A 308 -3.35 3.35 10.06
C ARG A 308 -4.55 2.52 10.42
N PHE A 309 -4.40 1.57 11.33
CA PHE A 309 -5.47 0.71 11.80
C PHE A 309 -5.62 0.89 13.30
N LEU A 310 -6.74 1.44 13.74
CA LEU A 310 -7.12 1.47 15.15
C LEU A 310 -7.64 0.08 15.52
N LEU A 311 -6.93 -0.59 16.42
CA LEU A 311 -7.23 -1.96 16.82
C LEU A 311 -8.11 -1.95 18.07
N ASP A 312 -9.10 -2.83 18.10
CA ASP A 312 -9.94 -3.02 19.27
C ASP A 312 -9.37 -4.14 20.16
N GLU A 313 -9.32 -3.88 21.46
CA GLU A 313 -8.85 -4.83 22.45
C GLU A 313 -9.95 -5.84 22.77
N SER A 314 -9.91 -6.98 22.06
CA SER A 314 -10.80 -8.09 22.38
C SER A 314 -10.34 -8.86 23.62
N ARG A 315 -11.28 -9.44 24.38
CA ARG A 315 -10.97 -10.31 25.52
C ARG A 315 -10.09 -11.52 25.15
N ASP A 316 -10.16 -11.95 23.89
CA ASP A 316 -9.41 -13.11 23.37
C ASP A 316 -7.98 -12.77 22.98
N PHE A 317 -7.67 -11.48 22.77
CA PHE A 317 -6.34 -11.01 22.36
C PHE A 317 -5.98 -9.70 23.09
N PRO A 318 -5.47 -9.78 24.33
CA PRO A 318 -5.11 -8.60 25.11
C PRO A 318 -3.89 -7.90 24.50
N LEU A 319 -4.14 -6.73 23.92
CA LEU A 319 -3.16 -5.93 23.19
C LEU A 319 -2.18 -5.19 24.12
N ASN A 320 -2.42 -5.23 25.43
CA ASN A 320 -1.57 -4.61 26.45
C ASN A 320 -0.23 -5.34 26.67
N SER A 321 -0.05 -6.56 26.16
CA SER A 321 1.21 -7.30 26.30
C SER A 321 2.18 -7.03 25.14
N SER A 322 3.47 -6.83 25.45
CA SER A 322 4.54 -6.69 24.44
C SER A 322 4.62 -7.91 23.49
N LYS A 323 4.30 -9.11 24.01
CA LYS A 323 4.23 -10.34 23.23
C LYS A 323 3.14 -10.29 22.16
N ALA A 324 1.92 -9.90 22.53
CA ALA A 324 0.80 -9.78 21.59
C ALA A 324 1.09 -8.74 20.49
N ARG A 325 1.66 -7.60 20.87
CA ARG A 325 2.09 -6.55 19.93
C ARG A 325 3.14 -7.05 18.94
N SER A 326 4.15 -7.75 19.43
CA SER A 326 5.19 -8.35 18.58
C SER A 326 4.61 -9.40 17.62
N GLN A 327 3.65 -10.21 18.08
CA GLN A 327 2.95 -11.18 17.24
C GLN A 327 2.15 -10.53 16.11
N ILE A 328 1.47 -9.41 16.38
CA ILE A 328 0.77 -8.63 15.33
C ILE A 328 1.76 -8.14 14.28
N VAL A 329 2.84 -7.46 14.71
CA VAL A 329 3.84 -6.91 13.78
C VAL A 329 4.48 -8.02 12.94
N ASP A 330 4.87 -9.14 13.55
CA ASP A 330 5.46 -10.29 12.83
C ASP A 330 4.47 -10.90 11.83
N LYS A 331 3.22 -11.14 12.23
CA LYS A 331 2.20 -11.73 11.35
C LYS A 331 1.82 -10.81 10.19
N VAL A 332 1.69 -9.51 10.44
CA VAL A 332 1.41 -8.51 9.41
C VAL A 332 2.58 -8.42 8.44
N ARG A 333 3.82 -8.36 8.93
CA ARG A 333 5.02 -8.33 8.08
C ARG A 333 5.12 -9.58 7.21
N ARG A 334 4.94 -10.78 7.78
CA ARG A 334 4.95 -12.03 6.99
C ARG A 334 3.89 -12.05 5.89
N THR A 335 2.66 -11.68 6.22
CA THR A 335 1.56 -11.64 5.23
C THR A 335 1.84 -10.65 4.10
N LEU A 336 2.39 -9.47 4.41
CA LEU A 336 2.79 -8.47 3.41
C LEU A 336 3.93 -8.94 2.49
N MET A 337 4.83 -9.77 3.03
CA MET A 337 5.96 -10.37 2.30
C MET A 337 5.60 -11.70 1.61
N GLY A 338 4.41 -12.26 1.88
CA GLY A 338 3.97 -13.56 1.32
C GLY A 338 4.64 -14.78 1.96
N TRP A 339 5.03 -14.69 3.24
CA TRP A 339 5.70 -15.74 4.00
C TRP A 339 4.79 -16.47 5.00
#